data_AF-A0A371CGS6-F1
#
_entry.id   AF-A0A371CGS6-F1
#
_cell.length_a   1.000
_cell.length_b   1.000
_cell.length_c   1.000
_cell.angle_alpha   90.00
_cell.angle_beta   90.00
_cell.angle_gamma   90.00
#
_symmetry.space_group_name_H-M   'P 1'
#
loop_
_entity.id
_entity.type
_entity.pdbx_description
1 polymer ?
#
loop_
_entity_poly.entity_id
_entity_poly.type
_entity_poly.pdbx_seq_one_letter_code
_entity_poly.pdbx_strand_id
1 'polypeptide(L)'
;EECTFNVQGYLWDCTLPPIRRFQIPRNPNPGTLLNLKQSVTLTGLGGEMFEKAVRGLSTLYQNAKGKVQQRGCQLRDWTPGEAEGDLTLTFSSRYLTPSNHATDDVRPDMAEVIDPLNILRPLLRTEVHTLDNAVFYWRRMPASAAARAPASALSALPLKSSVQSNMVQVRFAVHLAKVGRHEYVFIPKLRSICLLGSEIQRVSYAVMESMYCITYVYSQDYNIASIHALTHKVVSPLKKVKRKADYGKEED
;
A
#
# COMPACT_ATOMS: atom_id res chain seq x y z
N GLU A 1 8.53 27.85 -0.54
CA GLU A 1 9.00 26.52 -0.11
C GLU A 1 7.83 25.74 0.50
N GLU A 2 7.68 24.46 0.17
CA GLU A 2 6.64 23.57 0.69
C GLU A 2 7.26 22.66 1.77
N CYS A 3 6.67 22.59 2.97
CA CYS A 3 7.12 21.66 4.00
C CYS A 3 6.51 20.28 3.75
N THR A 4 7.35 19.26 3.56
CA THR A 4 6.91 17.88 3.34
C THR A 4 7.25 16.99 4.52
N PHE A 5 6.34 16.09 4.85
CA PHE A 5 6.44 15.13 5.94
C PHE A 5 6.38 13.70 5.39
N ASN A 6 6.89 12.73 6.17
CA ASN A 6 6.80 11.32 5.83
C ASN A 6 6.04 10.56 6.92
N VAL A 7 5.24 9.58 6.52
CA VAL A 7 4.58 8.64 7.42
C VAL A 7 4.69 7.24 6.83
N GLN A 8 4.88 6.24 7.69
CA GLN A 8 4.86 4.83 7.32
C GLN A 8 3.63 4.18 7.91
N GLY A 9 2.99 3.30 7.14
CA GLY A 9 1.80 2.57 7.56
C GLY A 9 1.41 1.50 6.55
N TYR A 10 0.36 0.76 6.85
CA TYR A 10 -0.21 -0.25 5.97
C TYR A 10 -1.30 0.35 5.10
N LEU A 11 -1.33 -0.05 3.83
CA LEU A 11 -2.34 0.40 2.89
C LEU A 11 -3.71 -0.18 3.26
N TRP A 12 -4.64 0.69 3.66
CA TRP A 12 -6.03 0.32 3.96
C TRP A 12 -6.91 0.41 2.71
N ASP A 13 -6.87 1.57 2.05
CA ASP A 13 -7.62 1.85 0.82
C ASP A 13 -6.78 2.73 -0.10
N CYS A 14 -7.00 2.62 -1.42
CA CYS A 14 -6.34 3.48 -2.37
C CYS A 14 -7.13 3.66 -3.67
N THR A 15 -7.00 4.86 -4.21
CA THR A 15 -7.39 5.22 -5.57
C THR A 15 -6.14 5.75 -6.25
N LEU A 16 -5.44 4.90 -7.00
CA LEU A 16 -4.18 5.24 -7.67
C LEU A 16 -4.30 5.03 -9.18
N PRO A 17 -3.40 5.65 -9.97
CA PRO A 17 -3.28 5.35 -11.39
C PRO A 17 -2.98 3.88 -11.72
N PRO A 18 -3.25 3.42 -12.96
CA PRO A 18 -3.81 4.19 -14.08
C PRO A 18 -5.31 4.48 -13.89
N ILE A 19 -5.77 5.63 -14.40
CA ILE A 19 -7.19 5.97 -14.41
C ILE A 19 -7.96 4.94 -15.25
N ARG A 20 -9.08 4.48 -14.71
CA ARG A 20 -9.97 3.48 -15.34
C ARG A 20 -11.31 4.10 -15.67
N ARG A 21 -12.01 3.55 -16.67
CA ARG A 21 -13.31 4.07 -17.15
C ARG A 21 -14.36 4.20 -16.04
N PHE A 22 -14.38 3.28 -15.07
CA PHE A 22 -15.35 3.35 -13.96
C PHE A 22 -15.10 4.49 -12.98
N GLN A 23 -13.91 5.10 -13.00
CA GLN A 23 -13.57 6.28 -12.19
C GLN A 23 -14.03 7.57 -12.88
N ILE A 24 -14.36 7.52 -14.16
CA ILE A 24 -14.86 8.68 -14.91
C ILE A 24 -16.36 8.86 -14.62
N PRO A 25 -16.81 10.08 -14.28
CA PRO A 25 -18.23 10.38 -14.14
C PRO A 25 -19.00 10.05 -15.41
N ARG A 26 -20.21 9.48 -15.29
CA ARG A 26 -21.05 9.12 -16.46
C ARG A 26 -21.33 10.31 -17.39
N ASN A 27 -21.45 11.50 -16.83
CA ASN A 27 -21.58 12.76 -17.57
C ASN A 27 -20.42 13.69 -17.18
N PRO A 28 -19.25 13.58 -17.85
CA PRO A 28 -18.07 14.35 -17.50
C PRO A 28 -18.28 15.81 -17.88
N ASN A 29 -18.07 16.69 -16.92
CA ASN A 29 -18.03 18.13 -17.11
C ASN A 29 -16.78 18.70 -16.41
N PRO A 30 -16.35 19.92 -16.74
CA PRO A 30 -15.17 20.53 -16.13
C PRO A 30 -15.10 20.42 -14.60
N GLY A 31 -16.19 20.73 -13.91
CA GLY A 31 -16.26 20.66 -12.45
C GLY A 31 -16.09 19.24 -11.90
N THR A 32 -16.70 18.24 -12.54
CA THR A 32 -16.60 16.84 -12.10
C THR A 32 -15.23 16.23 -12.41
N LEU A 33 -14.60 16.61 -13.51
CA LEU A 33 -13.24 16.19 -13.85
C LEU A 33 -12.21 16.78 -12.86
N LEU A 34 -12.37 18.03 -12.45
CA LEU A 34 -11.51 18.66 -11.44
C LEU A 34 -11.60 18.00 -10.06
N ASN A 35 -12.65 17.22 -9.79
CA ASN A 35 -12.79 16.45 -8.56
C ASN A 35 -12.06 15.10 -8.59
N LEU A 36 -11.58 14.67 -9.78
CA LEU A 36 -10.79 13.45 -9.90
C LEU A 36 -9.48 13.60 -9.13
N LYS A 37 -9.23 12.64 -8.25
CA LYS A 37 -8.06 12.61 -7.38
C LYS A 37 -7.52 11.21 -7.25
N GLN A 38 -6.25 11.15 -6.91
CA GLN A 38 -5.62 9.98 -6.33
C GLN A 38 -5.61 10.11 -4.82
N SER A 39 -5.77 9.00 -4.13
CA SER A 39 -5.74 8.95 -2.68
C SER A 39 -5.18 7.65 -2.15
N VAL A 40 -4.61 7.74 -0.97
CA VAL A 40 -4.06 6.63 -0.20
C VAL A 40 -4.52 6.80 1.24
N THR A 41 -5.15 5.77 1.79
CA THR A 41 -5.53 5.69 3.20
C THR A 41 -4.62 4.68 3.88
N LEU A 42 -3.95 5.11 4.94
CA LEU A 42 -3.06 4.27 5.74
C LEU A 42 -3.69 3.94 7.09
N THR A 43 -3.41 2.76 7.61
CA THR A 43 -3.64 2.35 9.00
C THR A 43 -2.32 1.97 9.67
N GLY A 44 -2.25 2.16 10.98
CA GLY A 44 -1.11 1.76 11.81
C GLY A 44 -1.20 0.35 12.37
N LEU A 45 -2.38 -0.28 12.33
CA LEU A 45 -2.67 -1.57 13.00
C LEU A 45 -2.22 -1.55 14.48
N GLY A 46 -2.62 -0.51 15.23
CA GLY A 46 -2.17 -0.27 16.62
C GLY A 46 -0.69 0.13 16.79
N GLY A 47 0.05 0.41 15.72
CA GLY A 47 1.47 0.77 15.80
C GLY A 47 1.72 2.17 16.41
N GLU A 48 2.52 2.22 17.48
CA GLU A 48 2.81 3.47 18.23
C GLU A 48 3.38 4.60 17.35
N MET A 49 4.25 4.25 16.38
CA MET A 49 4.84 5.24 15.47
C MET A 49 3.80 5.87 14.54
N PHE A 50 2.81 5.09 14.10
CA PHE A 50 1.72 5.61 13.30
C PHE A 50 0.82 6.50 14.14
N GLU A 51 0.49 6.10 15.36
CA GLU A 51 -0.29 6.96 16.27
C GLU A 51 0.41 8.29 16.58
N LYS A 52 1.73 8.27 16.76
CA LYS A 52 2.53 9.49 16.90
C LYS A 52 2.38 10.39 15.67
N ALA A 53 2.36 9.83 14.47
CA ALA A 53 2.11 10.58 13.23
C ALA A 53 0.68 11.15 13.17
N VAL A 54 -0.33 10.38 13.59
CA VAL A 54 -1.73 10.85 13.71
C VAL A 54 -1.80 12.04 14.68
N ARG A 55 -1.20 11.92 15.87
CA ARG A 55 -1.12 13.01 16.84
C ARG A 55 -0.41 14.24 16.28
N GLY A 56 0.72 14.05 15.58
CA GLY A 56 1.46 15.12 14.93
C GLY A 56 0.63 15.88 13.89
N LEU A 57 -0.11 15.16 13.04
CA LEU A 57 -0.97 15.78 12.03
C LEU A 57 -2.15 16.53 12.69
N SER A 58 -2.72 15.97 13.76
CA SER A 58 -3.74 16.64 14.58
C SER A 58 -3.21 17.94 15.20
N THR A 59 -1.96 17.97 15.69
CA THR A 59 -1.32 19.20 16.18
C THR A 59 -1.15 20.23 15.06
N LEU A 60 -0.74 19.81 13.86
CA LEU A 60 -0.66 20.72 12.70
C LEU A 60 -2.02 21.31 12.35
N TYR A 61 -3.08 20.50 12.38
CA TYR A 61 -4.45 20.95 12.16
C TYR A 61 -4.89 21.98 13.21
N GLN A 62 -4.68 21.72 14.51
CA GLN A 62 -5.06 22.67 15.57
C GLN A 62 -4.31 24.00 15.45
N ASN A 63 -3.01 23.96 15.14
CA ASN A 63 -2.21 25.15 14.88
C ASN A 63 -2.73 25.94 13.67
N ALA A 64 -3.08 25.24 12.59
CA ALA A 64 -3.68 25.87 11.42
C ALA A 64 -5.06 26.49 11.74
N LYS A 65 -5.89 25.78 12.51
CA LYS A 65 -7.22 26.25 12.95
C LYS A 65 -7.11 27.57 13.72
N GLY A 66 -6.20 27.64 14.71
CA GLY A 66 -5.95 28.86 15.47
C GLY A 66 -5.53 30.04 14.59
N LYS A 67 -4.61 29.82 13.64
CA LYS A 67 -4.17 30.87 12.70
C LYS A 67 -5.28 31.33 11.75
N VAL A 68 -6.14 30.42 11.28
CA VAL A 68 -7.28 30.75 10.41
C VAL A 68 -8.33 31.55 11.19
N GLN A 69 -8.61 31.16 12.44
CA GLN A 69 -9.55 31.85 13.33
C GLN A 69 -9.09 33.28 13.68
N GLN A 70 -7.79 33.48 13.93
CA GLN A 70 -7.22 34.82 14.15
C GLN A 70 -7.44 35.78 12.97
N ARG A 71 -7.63 35.25 11.75
CA ARG A 71 -7.94 36.03 10.54
C ARG A 71 -9.45 36.21 10.32
N GLY A 72 -10.29 35.88 11.30
CA GLY A 72 -11.75 35.95 11.18
C GLY A 72 -12.33 34.95 10.18
N CYS A 73 -11.60 33.86 9.90
CA CYS A 73 -12.02 32.80 8.99
C CYS A 73 -12.29 31.50 9.76
N GLN A 74 -13.00 30.57 9.14
CA GLN A 74 -13.26 29.24 9.68
C GLN A 74 -12.44 28.20 8.91
N LEU A 75 -11.87 27.25 9.65
CA LEU A 75 -11.33 26.02 9.09
C LEU A 75 -12.37 24.92 9.32
N ARG A 76 -12.78 24.23 8.25
CA ARG A 76 -13.68 23.08 8.35
C ARG A 76 -13.05 22.02 9.24
N ASP A 77 -13.88 21.36 10.04
CA ASP A 77 -13.40 20.33 10.93
C ASP A 77 -12.76 19.17 10.16
N TRP A 78 -11.55 18.82 10.60
CA TRP A 78 -10.79 17.69 10.11
C TRP A 78 -10.47 16.77 11.29
N THR A 79 -10.70 15.49 11.11
CA THR A 79 -10.34 14.45 12.06
C THR A 79 -9.64 13.31 11.31
N PRO A 80 -8.74 12.56 11.98
CA PRO A 80 -8.31 11.26 11.47
C PRO A 80 -9.52 10.37 11.20
N GLY A 81 -9.37 9.45 10.24
CA GLY A 81 -10.39 8.44 10.00
C GLY A 81 -10.28 7.30 11.00
N GLU A 82 -11.25 6.41 10.97
CA GLU A 82 -11.27 5.18 11.76
C GLU A 82 -11.75 4.04 10.85
N ALA A 83 -11.08 2.89 10.91
CA ALA A 83 -11.47 1.70 10.18
C ALA A 83 -11.20 0.47 11.06
N GLU A 84 -12.22 -0.34 11.30
CA GLU A 84 -12.15 -1.53 12.16
C GLU A 84 -11.59 -1.25 13.57
N GLY A 85 -11.82 -0.04 14.11
CA GLY A 85 -11.31 0.38 15.41
C GLY A 85 -9.88 0.93 15.40
N ASP A 86 -9.18 0.89 14.26
CA ASP A 86 -7.86 1.47 14.08
C ASP A 86 -7.94 2.89 13.48
N LEU A 87 -7.05 3.78 13.94
CA LEU A 87 -6.89 5.11 13.37
C LEU A 87 -6.34 5.04 11.94
N THR A 88 -6.88 5.89 11.07
CA THR A 88 -6.43 5.99 9.67
C THR A 88 -6.11 7.41 9.25
N LEU A 89 -5.19 7.54 8.29
CA LEU A 89 -4.84 8.81 7.65
C LEU A 89 -5.01 8.72 6.14
N THR A 90 -5.84 9.60 5.58
CA THR A 90 -6.05 9.71 4.13
C THR A 90 -5.25 10.87 3.56
N PHE A 91 -4.44 10.56 2.54
CA PHE A 91 -3.68 11.53 1.76
C PHE A 91 -4.21 11.56 0.34
N SER A 92 -4.37 12.74 -0.25
CA SER A 92 -4.89 12.82 -1.63
C SER A 92 -4.29 13.96 -2.43
N SER A 93 -4.26 13.80 -3.75
CA SER A 93 -3.90 14.86 -4.69
C SER A 93 -4.84 14.82 -5.88
N ARG A 94 -5.33 15.98 -6.31
CA ARG A 94 -6.13 16.07 -7.54
C ARG A 94 -5.26 15.77 -8.74
N TYR A 95 -5.84 15.16 -9.77
CA TYR A 95 -5.13 14.98 -11.04
C TYR A 95 -5.05 16.28 -11.84
N LEU A 96 -6.00 17.20 -11.63
CA LEU A 96 -6.21 18.33 -12.52
C LEU A 96 -6.35 19.64 -11.74
N THR A 97 -5.97 20.72 -12.41
CA THR A 97 -6.12 22.11 -11.99
C THR A 97 -6.73 22.91 -13.15
N PRO A 98 -7.58 23.92 -12.88
CA PRO A 98 -8.05 24.83 -13.92
C PRO A 98 -6.87 25.55 -14.61
N SER A 99 -6.85 25.61 -15.95
CA SER A 99 -5.77 26.25 -16.72
C SER A 99 -5.53 27.72 -16.37
N ASN A 100 -6.59 28.46 -16.03
CA ASN A 100 -6.50 29.84 -15.59
C ASN A 100 -5.80 30.02 -14.24
N HIS A 101 -5.63 28.94 -13.47
CA HIS A 101 -4.88 28.92 -12.21
C HIS A 101 -3.49 28.27 -12.36
N ALA A 102 -3.10 27.91 -13.59
CA ALA A 102 -1.90 27.14 -13.92
C ALA A 102 -1.16 27.74 -15.14
N THR A 103 -1.16 29.07 -15.25
CA THR A 103 -0.60 29.79 -16.41
C THR A 103 0.91 29.60 -16.52
N ASP A 104 1.63 29.67 -15.39
CA ASP A 104 3.10 29.57 -15.34
C ASP A 104 3.59 28.20 -14.81
N ASP A 105 2.66 27.26 -14.62
CA ASP A 105 2.97 25.95 -14.06
C ASP A 105 3.56 25.02 -15.11
N VAL A 106 4.59 24.27 -14.72
CA VAL A 106 5.13 23.17 -15.52
C VAL A 106 4.10 22.06 -15.63
N ARG A 107 3.88 21.59 -16.86
CA ARG A 107 2.88 20.57 -17.22
C ARG A 107 3.58 19.25 -17.58
N PRO A 108 3.81 18.35 -16.61
CA PRO A 108 4.35 17.04 -16.92
C PRO A 108 3.36 16.23 -17.74
N ASP A 109 3.85 15.32 -18.58
CA ASP A 109 2.98 14.44 -19.36
C ASP A 109 2.23 13.46 -18.45
N MET A 110 0.91 13.42 -18.60
CA MET A 110 0.03 12.50 -17.89
C MET A 110 0.06 11.08 -18.46
N ALA A 111 0.49 10.93 -19.72
CA ALA A 111 0.23 9.75 -20.53
C ALA A 111 0.83 8.47 -19.94
N GLU A 112 2.05 8.52 -19.41
CA GLU A 112 2.79 7.29 -19.09
C GLU A 112 2.25 6.58 -17.84
N VAL A 113 1.88 7.36 -16.80
CA VAL A 113 1.53 6.80 -15.49
C VAL A 113 0.05 6.99 -15.16
N ILE A 114 -0.52 8.17 -15.49
CA ILE A 114 -1.87 8.56 -15.06
C ILE A 114 -2.93 8.07 -16.04
N ASP A 115 -2.73 8.32 -17.34
CA ASP A 115 -3.70 8.01 -18.39
C ASP A 115 -3.10 7.25 -19.59
N PRO A 116 -2.50 6.06 -19.35
CA PRO A 116 -1.86 5.25 -20.40
C PRO A 116 -2.86 4.72 -21.44
N LEU A 117 -4.13 4.63 -21.08
CA LEU A 117 -5.20 4.17 -21.97
C LEU A 117 -5.92 5.32 -22.69
N ASN A 118 -5.46 6.57 -22.51
CA ASN A 118 -6.03 7.76 -23.12
C ASN A 118 -7.56 7.90 -22.87
N ILE A 119 -7.99 7.63 -21.64
CA ILE A 119 -9.38 7.69 -21.19
C ILE A 119 -9.73 9.10 -20.69
N LEU A 120 -8.82 9.73 -19.94
CA LEU A 120 -9.06 11.05 -19.33
C LEU A 120 -8.73 12.19 -20.29
N ARG A 121 -7.58 12.14 -20.97
CA ARG A 121 -7.07 13.22 -21.84
C ARG A 121 -8.07 13.69 -22.90
N PRO A 122 -8.83 12.82 -23.60
CA PRO A 122 -9.81 13.26 -24.59
C PRO A 122 -10.99 14.04 -24.00
N LEU A 123 -11.19 14.00 -22.68
CA LEU A 123 -12.28 14.68 -21.99
C LEU A 123 -11.89 16.07 -21.48
N LEU A 124 -10.58 16.37 -21.46
CA LEU A 124 -10.05 17.63 -20.93
C LEU A 124 -10.31 18.76 -21.93
N ARG A 125 -10.71 19.93 -21.43
CA ARG A 125 -10.92 21.13 -22.24
C ARG A 125 -10.07 22.29 -21.73
N THR A 126 -10.25 22.60 -20.45
CA THR A 126 -9.59 23.73 -19.78
C THR A 126 -8.79 23.27 -18.57
N GLU A 127 -8.84 21.98 -18.24
CA GLU A 127 -8.15 21.37 -17.12
C GLU A 127 -6.76 20.90 -17.54
N VAL A 128 -5.78 21.12 -16.67
CA VAL A 128 -4.37 20.74 -16.92
C VAL A 128 -3.81 19.99 -15.72
N HIS A 129 -2.86 19.10 -15.98
CA HIS A 129 -2.05 18.47 -14.95
C HIS A 129 -0.75 19.25 -14.75
N THR A 130 -0.46 19.61 -13.50
CA THR A 130 0.73 20.39 -13.13
C THR A 130 1.65 19.60 -12.20
N LEU A 131 2.89 20.07 -12.00
CA LEU A 131 3.79 19.48 -10.99
C LEU A 131 3.23 19.52 -9.56
N ASP A 132 2.32 20.44 -9.27
CA ASP A 132 1.61 20.51 -7.99
C ASP A 132 0.61 19.35 -7.84
N ASN A 133 0.07 18.84 -8.95
CA ASN A 133 -0.79 17.66 -9.00
C ASN A 133 -0.01 16.34 -9.04
N ALA A 134 1.24 16.37 -9.48
CA ALA A 134 2.08 15.19 -9.67
C ALA A 134 2.32 14.46 -8.33
N VAL A 135 2.23 13.12 -8.40
CA VAL A 135 2.58 12.21 -7.31
C VAL A 135 3.60 11.23 -7.83
N PHE A 136 4.69 11.06 -7.09
CA PHE A 136 5.74 10.13 -7.46
C PHE A 136 5.50 8.75 -6.85
N TYR A 137 5.64 7.71 -7.67
CA TYR A 137 5.49 6.32 -7.25
C TYR A 137 6.86 5.66 -7.23
N TRP A 138 7.21 5.13 -6.07
CA TRP A 138 8.50 4.54 -5.82
C TRP A 138 8.32 3.11 -5.32
N ARG A 139 9.29 2.25 -5.65
CA ARG A 139 9.39 0.89 -5.12
C ARG A 139 10.82 0.64 -4.68
N ARG A 140 10.99 0.09 -3.48
CA ARG A 140 12.30 -0.39 -3.05
C ARG A 140 12.70 -1.60 -3.89
N MET A 141 13.86 -1.52 -4.55
CA MET A 141 14.43 -2.64 -5.30
C MET A 141 15.32 -3.49 -4.38
N PRO A 142 15.33 -4.83 -4.52
CA PRO A 142 16.25 -5.68 -3.79
C PRO A 142 17.70 -5.41 -4.21
N ALA A 143 18.64 -5.57 -3.26
CA ALA A 143 20.06 -5.23 -3.46
C ALA A 143 20.70 -5.95 -4.67
N SER A 144 20.26 -7.17 -5.00
CA SER A 144 20.75 -7.94 -6.16
C SER A 144 20.34 -7.35 -7.51
N ALA A 145 19.24 -6.61 -7.57
CA ALA A 145 18.79 -5.88 -8.76
C ALA A 145 19.41 -4.47 -8.82
N ALA A 146 19.67 -3.86 -7.65
CA ALA A 146 20.34 -2.57 -7.53
C ALA A 146 21.83 -2.63 -7.95
N ALA A 147 22.46 -3.80 -8.01
CA ALA A 147 23.84 -3.95 -8.50
C ALA A 147 23.99 -3.79 -10.03
N ARG A 148 22.89 -3.88 -10.80
CA ARG A 148 22.88 -3.72 -12.27
C ARG A 148 22.24 -2.42 -12.76
N ALA A 149 21.80 -1.57 -11.84
CA ALA A 149 21.23 -0.27 -12.13
C ALA A 149 21.90 0.77 -11.22
N PRO A 150 22.05 2.04 -11.63
CA PRO A 150 22.59 3.06 -10.73
C PRO A 150 21.77 3.09 -9.42
N ALA A 151 22.43 3.39 -8.30
CA ALA A 151 21.94 3.30 -6.90
C ALA A 151 20.67 4.11 -6.55
N SER A 152 19.97 4.61 -7.56
CA SER A 152 18.75 5.41 -7.55
C SER A 152 17.68 4.86 -8.51
N ALA A 153 17.79 3.61 -8.97
CA ALA A 153 16.81 2.96 -9.84
C ALA A 153 15.49 2.65 -9.11
N LEU A 154 14.75 3.70 -8.82
CA LEU A 154 13.38 3.67 -8.39
C LEU A 154 12.52 3.52 -9.64
N SER A 155 11.94 2.35 -9.86
CA SER A 155 11.05 2.12 -11.00
C SER A 155 9.71 2.81 -10.72
N ALA A 156 9.36 3.79 -11.56
CA ALA A 156 8.01 4.36 -11.63
C ALA A 156 7.07 3.27 -12.15
N LEU A 157 6.42 2.55 -11.24
CA LEU A 157 5.43 1.53 -11.60
C LEU A 157 4.05 1.97 -11.10
N PRO A 158 3.00 1.84 -11.93
CA PRO A 158 1.65 1.89 -11.42
C PRO A 158 1.45 0.72 -10.45
N LEU A 159 1.06 1.01 -9.20
CA LEU A 159 0.67 -0.01 -8.24
C LEU A 159 -0.46 -0.84 -8.86
N LYS A 160 -0.19 -2.10 -9.20
CA LYS A 160 -1.27 -3.02 -9.56
C LYS A 160 -2.22 -3.17 -8.37
N SER A 161 -3.52 -3.11 -8.66
CA SER A 161 -4.66 -3.01 -7.75
C SER A 161 -4.90 -4.21 -6.82
N SER A 162 -3.87 -4.96 -6.46
CA SER A 162 -4.01 -6.25 -5.76
C SER A 162 -2.93 -6.40 -4.68
N VAL A 163 -2.77 -5.40 -3.82
CA VAL A 163 -1.90 -5.55 -2.65
C VAL A 163 -2.52 -4.95 -1.39
N GLN A 164 -3.35 -5.75 -0.74
CA GLN A 164 -4.02 -5.45 0.54
C GLN A 164 -3.09 -5.51 1.76
N SER A 165 -1.77 -5.71 1.60
CA SER A 165 -0.85 -5.82 2.74
C SER A 165 0.57 -5.39 2.37
N ASN A 166 0.72 -4.15 1.88
CA ASN A 166 2.03 -3.54 1.75
C ASN A 166 2.19 -2.45 2.79
N MET A 167 3.27 -2.55 3.57
CA MET A 167 3.80 -1.41 4.28
C MET A 167 4.34 -0.42 3.26
N VAL A 168 3.89 0.82 3.36
CA VAL A 168 4.27 1.91 2.47
C VAL A 168 4.77 3.10 3.27
N GLN A 169 5.60 3.90 2.63
CA GLN A 169 5.95 5.23 3.10
C GLN A 169 5.28 6.25 2.21
N VAL A 170 4.45 7.11 2.79
CA VAL A 170 3.84 8.24 2.12
C VAL A 170 4.61 9.50 2.48
N ARG A 171 4.93 10.30 1.45
CA ARG A 171 5.34 11.70 1.60
C ARG A 171 4.15 12.59 1.28
N PHE A 172 3.89 13.53 2.16
CA PHE A 172 2.77 14.45 2.01
C PHE A 172 3.17 15.87 2.42
N ALA A 173 2.36 16.84 1.98
CA ALA A 173 2.41 18.22 2.45
C ALA A 173 1.07 18.59 3.07
N VAL A 174 1.05 19.66 3.86
CA VAL A 174 -0.19 20.18 4.46
C VAL A 174 -0.62 21.44 3.73
N HIS A 175 -1.81 21.40 3.13
CA HIS A 175 -2.37 22.51 2.36
C HIS A 175 -3.62 23.07 3.06
N LEU A 176 -3.75 24.40 3.06
CA LEU A 176 -4.98 25.09 3.45
C LEU A 176 -5.63 25.66 2.20
N ALA A 177 -6.70 25.02 1.73
CA ALA A 177 -7.40 25.46 0.54
C ALA A 177 -8.62 26.30 0.91
N LYS A 178 -8.78 27.47 0.29
CA LYS A 178 -9.98 28.30 0.45
C LYS A 178 -11.12 27.68 -0.34
N VAL A 179 -12.24 27.37 0.31
CA VAL A 179 -13.43 26.74 -0.32
C VAL A 179 -14.65 27.66 -0.33
N GLY A 180 -14.65 28.68 0.52
CA GLY A 180 -15.70 29.70 0.60
C GLY A 180 -15.12 31.07 0.92
N ARG A 181 -15.99 32.07 1.04
CA ARG A 181 -15.56 33.47 1.29
C ARG A 181 -14.69 33.59 2.55
N HIS A 182 -15.07 32.87 3.61
CA HIS A 182 -14.40 32.84 4.91
C HIS A 182 -14.13 31.41 5.39
N GLU A 183 -14.11 30.43 4.49
CA GLU A 183 -13.98 29.01 4.83
C GLU A 183 -12.78 28.38 4.14
N TYR A 184 -11.99 27.63 4.90
CA TYR A 184 -10.85 26.86 4.45
C TYR A 184 -11.03 25.38 4.78
N VAL A 185 -10.34 24.51 4.05
CA VAL A 185 -10.20 23.08 4.36
C VAL A 185 -8.74 22.72 4.56
N PHE A 186 -8.50 21.80 5.49
CA PHE A 186 -7.20 21.22 5.77
C PHE A 186 -7.00 19.97 4.90
N ILE A 187 -5.95 19.95 4.08
CA ILE A 187 -5.70 18.87 3.11
C ILE A 187 -4.29 18.28 3.35
N PRO A 188 -4.20 17.04 3.84
CA PRO A 188 -2.99 16.23 3.76
C PRO A 188 -2.76 15.83 2.30
N LYS A 189 -1.95 16.60 1.58
CA LYS A 189 -1.74 16.45 0.15
C LYS A 189 -0.69 15.39 -0.15
N LEU A 190 -1.06 14.38 -0.91
CA LEU A 190 -0.15 13.31 -1.34
C LEU A 190 0.90 13.86 -2.31
N ARG A 191 2.19 13.58 -2.07
CA ARG A 191 3.33 13.97 -2.95
C ARG A 191 4.10 12.78 -3.48
N SER A 192 4.27 11.74 -2.67
CA SER A 192 4.81 10.46 -3.17
C SER A 192 4.38 9.29 -2.32
N ILE A 193 4.41 8.10 -2.91
CA ILE A 193 4.25 6.82 -2.22
C ILE A 193 5.44 5.91 -2.56
N CYS A 194 6.01 5.29 -1.55
CA CYS A 194 7.06 4.29 -1.69
C CYS A 194 6.62 2.96 -1.11
N LEU A 195 6.65 1.90 -1.92
CA LEU A 195 6.46 0.54 -1.45
C LEU A 195 7.72 0.07 -0.73
N LEU A 196 7.64 -0.16 0.59
CA LEU A 196 8.80 -0.50 1.42
C LEU A 196 9.10 -2.00 1.48
N GLY A 197 8.09 -2.86 1.28
CA GLY A 197 8.30 -4.30 1.25
C GLY A 197 7.12 -5.06 0.65
N SER A 198 7.43 -6.03 -0.21
CA SER A 198 6.55 -7.16 -0.57
C SER A 198 6.91 -8.43 0.21
N GLU A 199 7.77 -8.31 1.23
CA GLU A 199 8.25 -9.47 2.01
C GLU A 199 7.14 -10.01 2.93
N ILE A 200 6.22 -9.16 3.41
CA ILE A 200 4.99 -9.63 4.11
C ILE A 200 4.10 -10.41 3.14
N GLN A 201 4.15 -10.14 1.83
CA GLN A 201 3.47 -10.97 0.84
C GLN A 201 4.06 -12.39 0.81
N ARG A 202 5.38 -12.55 0.93
CA ARG A 202 6.02 -13.88 1.05
C ARG A 202 5.69 -14.58 2.35
N VAL A 203 5.62 -13.85 3.47
CA VAL A 203 5.20 -14.42 4.76
C VAL A 203 3.71 -14.76 4.72
N SER A 204 2.84 -13.95 4.14
CA SER A 204 1.42 -14.27 3.95
C SER A 204 1.21 -15.43 2.98
N TYR A 205 2.02 -15.61 1.94
CA TYR A 205 2.00 -16.83 1.13
C TYR A 205 2.51 -18.04 1.92
N ALA A 206 3.57 -17.90 2.72
CA ALA A 206 4.06 -18.98 3.58
C ALA A 206 3.10 -19.33 4.73
N VAL A 207 2.36 -18.35 5.25
CA VAL A 207 1.33 -18.51 6.28
C VAL A 207 0.02 -18.99 5.66
N MET A 208 -0.34 -18.59 4.43
CA MET A 208 -1.45 -19.19 3.68
C MET A 208 -1.12 -20.62 3.26
N GLU A 209 0.11 -20.95 2.85
CA GLU A 209 0.55 -22.32 2.63
C GLU A 209 0.53 -23.10 3.94
N SER A 210 0.95 -22.51 5.07
CA SER A 210 0.85 -23.16 6.39
C SER A 210 -0.59 -23.31 6.86
N MET A 211 -1.49 -22.39 6.53
CA MET A 211 -2.89 -22.41 6.96
C MET A 211 -3.78 -23.24 6.02
N TYR A 212 -3.48 -23.30 4.72
CA TYR A 212 -3.99 -24.33 3.82
C TYR A 212 -3.45 -25.71 4.21
N CYS A 213 -2.22 -25.83 4.71
CA CYS A 213 -1.77 -27.06 5.34
C CYS A 213 -2.60 -27.36 6.60
N ILE A 214 -2.95 -26.41 7.46
CA ILE A 214 -3.75 -26.69 8.67
C ILE A 214 -5.21 -27.08 8.31
N THR A 215 -5.82 -26.51 7.28
CA THR A 215 -7.19 -26.88 6.86
C THR A 215 -7.24 -28.14 6.00
N TYR A 216 -6.21 -28.44 5.19
CA TYR A 216 -6.12 -29.73 4.46
C TYR A 216 -5.62 -30.88 5.34
N VAL A 217 -4.94 -30.62 6.46
CA VAL A 217 -4.49 -31.66 7.40
C VAL A 217 -5.62 -32.24 8.24
N TYR A 218 -6.82 -31.65 8.23
CA TYR A 218 -7.98 -32.22 8.94
C TYR A 218 -8.94 -33.06 8.09
N SER A 219 -8.68 -33.30 6.79
CA SER A 219 -9.64 -34.05 5.94
C SER A 219 -9.05 -35.12 5.01
N GLN A 220 -7.77 -35.48 5.07
CA GLN A 220 -7.29 -36.65 4.33
C GLN A 220 -6.36 -37.53 5.17
N ASP A 221 -6.98 -38.55 5.76
CA ASP A 221 -6.48 -39.86 6.18
C ASP A 221 -4.97 -40.12 6.00
N TYR A 222 -4.17 -39.60 6.93
CA TYR A 222 -2.77 -39.99 7.11
C TYR A 222 -2.58 -41.50 7.38
N ASN A 223 -3.64 -42.20 7.78
CA ASN A 223 -3.59 -43.64 8.04
C ASN A 223 -3.51 -44.46 6.73
N ILE A 224 -4.17 -44.03 5.64
CA ILE A 224 -4.22 -44.81 4.39
C ILE A 224 -2.87 -44.75 3.66
N ALA A 225 -2.25 -43.57 3.56
CA ALA A 225 -0.92 -43.42 2.94
C ALA A 225 0.18 -44.17 3.73
N SER A 226 0.08 -44.21 5.05
CA SER A 226 1.01 -44.94 5.93
C SER A 226 0.84 -46.47 5.79
N ILE A 227 -0.39 -46.96 5.65
CA ILE A 227 -0.68 -48.39 5.44
C ILE A 227 -0.20 -48.85 4.06
N HIS A 228 -0.39 -48.06 3.00
CA HIS A 228 0.15 -48.36 1.67
C HIS A 228 1.69 -48.34 1.64
N ALA A 229 2.32 -47.40 2.34
CA ALA A 229 3.77 -47.34 2.45
C ALA A 229 4.39 -48.53 3.21
N LEU A 230 3.64 -49.13 4.14
CA LEU A 230 4.04 -50.34 4.88
C LEU A 230 3.80 -51.63 4.07
N THR A 231 2.78 -51.67 3.21
CA THR A 231 2.47 -52.86 2.39
C THR A 231 3.35 -53.00 1.14
N HIS A 232 3.96 -51.92 0.65
CA HIS A 232 4.83 -51.95 -0.54
C HIS A 232 6.33 -52.08 -0.25
N LYS A 233 6.77 -52.04 1.01
CA LYS A 233 8.16 -52.34 1.35
C LYS A 233 8.33 -53.85 1.51
N VAL A 234 8.89 -54.47 0.49
CA VAL A 234 9.45 -55.82 0.55
C VAL A 234 10.37 -55.90 1.77
N VAL A 235 9.91 -56.58 2.82
CA VAL A 235 10.74 -56.93 3.97
C VAL A 235 11.85 -57.82 3.43
N SER A 236 13.06 -57.28 3.36
CA SER A 236 14.24 -58.06 3.02
C SER A 236 14.40 -59.17 4.07
N PRO A 237 14.71 -60.43 3.71
CA PRO A 237 14.90 -61.48 4.69
C PRO A 237 16.03 -61.07 5.64
N LEU A 238 15.73 -61.03 6.94
CA LEU A 238 16.71 -60.77 7.98
C LEU A 238 17.90 -61.70 7.78
N LYS A 239 19.10 -61.12 7.62
CA LYS A 239 20.37 -61.85 7.60
C LYS A 239 20.42 -62.73 8.84
N LYS A 240 20.47 -64.04 8.67
CA LYS A 240 20.71 -65.00 9.77
C LYS A 240 22.03 -64.61 10.45
N VAL A 241 21.94 -63.96 11.61
CA VAL A 241 23.08 -63.81 12.51
C VAL A 241 23.31 -65.20 13.13
N LYS A 242 24.35 -65.89 12.64
CA LYS A 242 24.81 -67.17 13.18
C LYS A 242 25.41 -66.91 14.57
N ARG A 243 24.59 -66.90 15.62
CA ARG A 243 25.09 -66.99 16.98
C ARG A 243 25.59 -68.43 17.18
N LYS A 244 26.89 -68.58 17.45
CA LYS A 244 27.43 -69.81 18.05
C LYS A 244 26.72 -69.97 19.40
N ALA A 245 25.80 -70.94 19.49
CA ALA A 245 25.38 -71.47 20.76
C ALA A 245 26.50 -72.42 21.19
N ASP A 246 27.36 -71.96 22.09
CA ASP A 246 28.24 -72.84 22.84
C ASP A 246 27.38 -73.42 23.97
N TYR A 247 27.03 -74.70 23.83
CA TYR A 247 26.42 -75.50 24.88
C TYR A 247 27.49 -76.47 25.39
N GLY A 248 27.71 -76.44 26.69
CA GLY A 248 28.60 -77.33 27.45
C GLY A 248 29.52 -76.49 28.33
N LYS A 249 29.68 -76.72 29.64
CA LYS A 249 29.44 -77.87 30.53
C LYS A 249 29.47 -77.28 31.96
N GLU A 250 28.49 -77.60 32.81
CA GLU A 250 28.55 -78.59 33.92
C GLU A 250 29.34 -78.15 35.16
N GLU A 251 28.71 -78.42 36.32
CA GLU A 251 29.26 -78.62 37.68
C GLU A 251 29.69 -77.39 38.50
N ASP A 252 28.90 -77.06 39.54
CA ASP A 252 29.08 -77.58 40.92
C ASP A 252 27.75 -77.57 41.70
#